data_AF-A0A951EX82-F1
#
_entry.id   AF-A0A951EX82-F1
#
_cell.length_a   1.000
_cell.length_b   1.000
_cell.length_c   1.000
_cell.angle_alpha   90.00
_cell.angle_beta   90.00
_cell.angle_gamma   90.00
#
_symmetry.space_group_name_H-M   'P 1'
#
loop_
_entity.id
_entity.type
_entity.pdbx_description
1 polymer ?
#
loop_
_entity_poly.entity_id
_entity_poly.type
_entity_poly.pdbx_seq_one_letter_code
_entity_poly.pdbx_strand_id
1 'polypeptide(L)'
;MKRLSQIIGIGLAGSLLALLQAQPFPKATAEQVNAEFTQIHRKLLEMARDFPSDKYSYRLKPEMRSFREVIVHVASGVVYAAKAGRGGQVKWDELNAKDYP
;
A
#
# COMPACT_ATOMS: atom_id res chain seq x y z
N MET A 1 -41.75 -18.59 -39.75
CA MET A 1 -40.46 -17.87 -39.72
C MET A 1 -40.50 -16.82 -38.62
N LYS A 2 -39.39 -16.60 -37.90
CA LYS A 2 -39.18 -15.58 -36.85
C LYS A 2 -39.50 -15.91 -35.38
N ARG A 3 -39.11 -17.06 -34.80
CA ARG A 3 -38.89 -17.17 -33.32
C ARG A 3 -37.82 -18.19 -32.92
N LEU A 4 -36.81 -18.44 -33.74
CA LEU A 4 -35.73 -19.40 -33.42
C LEU A 4 -34.32 -18.81 -33.42
N SER A 5 -34.18 -17.48 -33.57
CA SER A 5 -32.87 -16.82 -33.72
C SER A 5 -32.39 -16.03 -32.49
N GLN A 6 -33.10 -16.07 -31.35
CA GLN A 6 -32.83 -15.14 -30.23
C GLN A 6 -32.21 -15.78 -28.98
N ILE A 7 -31.99 -17.09 -28.93
CA ILE A 7 -31.42 -17.75 -27.73
C ILE A 7 -29.89 -17.86 -27.78
N ILE A 8 -29.26 -17.72 -28.96
CA ILE A 8 -27.79 -17.79 -29.09
C ILE A 8 -27.11 -16.46 -28.75
N GLY A 9 -27.81 -15.33 -28.85
CA GLY A 9 -27.21 -13.98 -28.69
C GLY A 9 -26.90 -13.55 -27.26
N ILE A 10 -27.51 -14.17 -26.24
CA ILE A 10 -27.39 -13.68 -24.85
C ILE A 10 -26.28 -14.41 -24.07
N GLY A 11 -25.93 -15.65 -24.43
CA GLY A 11 -24.83 -16.39 -23.78
C GLY A 11 -23.42 -15.86 -24.11
N LEU A 12 -23.24 -15.35 -25.34
CA LEU A 12 -21.96 -14.78 -25.79
C LEU A 12 -21.65 -13.44 -25.12
N ALA A 13 -22.65 -12.57 -24.94
CA ALA A 13 -22.46 -11.25 -24.34
C ALA A 13 -22.04 -11.34 -22.85
N GLY A 14 -22.62 -12.24 -22.07
CA GLY A 14 -22.23 -12.46 -20.67
C GLY A 14 -20.82 -13.05 -20.49
N SER A 15 -20.39 -13.87 -21.44
CA SER A 15 -19.07 -14.53 -21.42
C SER A 15 -17.93 -13.56 -21.75
N LEU A 16 -18.17 -12.60 -22.66
CA LEU A 16 -17.21 -11.53 -22.97
C LEU A 16 -16.98 -10.58 -21.79
N LEU A 17 -18.04 -10.22 -21.04
CA LEU A 17 -17.92 -9.37 -19.85
C LEU A 17 -17.11 -10.02 -18.72
N ALA A 18 -17.24 -11.34 -18.51
CA ALA A 18 -16.45 -12.07 -17.51
C ALA A 18 -14.97 -12.21 -17.90
N LEU A 19 -14.66 -12.37 -19.20
CA LEU A 19 -13.28 -12.41 -19.71
C LEU A 19 -12.59 -11.04 -19.65
N LEU A 20 -13.34 -9.93 -19.80
CA LEU A 20 -12.79 -8.58 -19.65
C LEU A 20 -12.47 -8.23 -18.19
N GLN A 21 -13.15 -8.82 -17.21
CA GLN A 21 -12.94 -8.56 -15.78
C GLN A 21 -11.80 -9.40 -15.17
N ALA A 22 -11.36 -10.46 -15.84
CA ALA A 22 -10.39 -11.41 -15.33
C ALA A 22 -8.98 -11.21 -15.91
N GLN A 23 -8.57 -9.98 -16.20
CA GLN A 23 -7.15 -9.71 -16.44
C GLN A 23 -6.45 -9.69 -15.08
N PRO A 24 -5.70 -10.74 -14.70
CA PRO A 24 -4.93 -10.71 -13.47
C PRO A 24 -3.95 -9.54 -13.58
N PHE A 25 -3.92 -8.68 -12.57
CA PHE A 25 -2.86 -7.68 -12.48
C PHE A 25 -1.50 -8.40 -12.61
N PRO A 26 -0.61 -7.92 -13.49
CA PRO A 26 0.73 -8.48 -13.58
C PRO A 26 1.34 -8.52 -12.18
N LYS A 27 1.85 -9.67 -11.76
CA LYS A 27 2.58 -9.76 -10.50
C LYS A 27 3.81 -8.87 -10.62
N ALA A 28 3.93 -7.90 -9.71
CA ALA A 28 5.12 -7.06 -9.66
C ALA A 28 6.37 -7.92 -9.43
N THR A 29 7.46 -7.61 -10.14
CA THR A 29 8.75 -8.24 -9.89
C THR A 29 9.33 -7.73 -8.56
N ALA A 30 10.25 -8.50 -7.98
CA ALA A 30 10.96 -8.06 -6.76
C ALA A 30 11.69 -6.71 -6.98
N GLU A 31 12.21 -6.48 -8.19
CA GLU A 31 12.86 -5.22 -8.57
C GLU A 31 11.87 -4.06 -8.61
N GLN A 32 10.69 -4.25 -9.20
CA GLN A 32 9.62 -3.24 -9.21
C GLN A 32 9.18 -2.88 -7.79
N VAL A 33 8.97 -3.89 -6.93
CA VAL A 33 8.60 -3.65 -5.53
C VAL A 33 9.71 -2.87 -4.82
N ASN A 34 10.98 -3.23 -4.99
CA ASN A 34 12.09 -2.52 -4.38
C ASN A 34 12.18 -1.05 -4.85
N ALA A 35 12.02 -0.81 -6.16
CA ALA A 35 12.02 0.53 -6.73
C ALA A 35 10.90 1.40 -6.15
N GLU A 36 9.68 0.87 -6.06
CA GLU A 36 8.52 1.57 -5.49
C GLU A 36 8.71 1.86 -4.00
N PHE A 37 9.15 0.88 -3.22
CA PHE A 37 9.47 1.09 -1.80
C PHE A 37 10.53 2.19 -1.64
N THR A 38 11.61 2.15 -2.41
CA THR A 38 12.67 3.16 -2.36
C THR A 38 12.14 4.54 -2.73
N GLN A 39 11.31 4.65 -3.78
CA GLN A 39 10.76 5.92 -4.23
C GLN A 39 9.83 6.55 -3.18
N ILE A 40 8.92 5.75 -2.60
CA ILE A 40 7.98 6.23 -1.57
C ILE A 40 8.74 6.72 -0.34
N HIS A 41 9.76 5.98 0.11
CA HIS A 41 10.56 6.38 1.27
C HIS A 41 11.36 7.65 1.04
N ARG A 42 11.87 7.88 -0.18
CA ARG A 42 12.51 9.16 -0.53
C ARG A 42 11.54 10.34 -0.41
N LYS A 43 10.31 10.20 -0.91
CA LYS A 43 9.26 11.23 -0.78
C LYS A 43 8.89 11.48 0.68
N LEU A 44 8.78 10.43 1.49
CA LEU A 44 8.51 10.57 2.92
C LEU A 44 9.65 11.30 3.65
N LEU A 45 10.91 11.02 3.31
CA LEU A 45 12.06 11.73 3.87
C LEU A 45 12.10 13.19 3.45
N GLU A 46 11.76 13.50 2.20
CA GLU A 46 11.64 14.88 1.70
C GLU A 46 10.55 15.63 2.48
N MET A 47 9.34 15.06 2.58
CA MET A 47 8.25 15.63 3.37
C MET A 47 8.63 15.83 4.85
N ALA A 48 9.35 14.89 5.46
CA ALA A 48 9.76 15.00 6.86
C ALA A 48 10.78 16.12 7.09
N ARG A 49 11.70 16.35 6.13
CA ARG A 49 12.67 17.44 6.19
C ARG A 49 12.03 18.81 6.02
N ASP A 50 11.00 18.90 5.18
CA ASP A 50 10.28 20.16 4.93
C ASP A 50 9.28 20.49 6.06
N PHE A 51 8.88 19.50 6.86
CA PHE A 51 7.96 19.70 7.96
C PHE A 51 8.67 20.36 9.16
N PRO A 52 8.10 21.42 9.79
CA PRO A 52 8.74 22.09 10.92
C PRO A 52 8.95 21.14 12.10
N SER A 53 10.19 20.98 12.56
CA SER A 53 10.56 20.02 13.62
C SER A 53 9.85 20.32 14.96
N ASP A 54 9.64 21.60 15.26
CA ASP A 54 8.86 22.06 16.42
C ASP A 54 7.39 21.64 16.38
N LYS A 55 6.88 21.22 15.21
CA LYS A 55 5.49 20.79 15.01
C LYS A 55 5.32 19.28 14.88
N TYR A 56 6.34 18.48 15.16
CA TYR A 56 6.25 17.01 15.05
C TYR A 56 5.19 16.37 15.96
N SER A 57 4.77 17.09 17.01
CA SER A 57 3.65 16.75 17.89
C SER A 57 2.27 17.13 17.33
N TYR A 58 2.20 17.85 16.21
CA TYR A 58 0.95 18.27 15.58
C TYR A 58 0.04 17.08 15.30
N ARG A 59 -1.23 17.23 15.67
CA ARG A 59 -2.31 16.26 15.42
C ARG A 59 -3.42 17.02 14.69
N LEU A 60 -3.98 16.43 13.63
CA LEU A 60 -5.13 17.02 12.93
C LEU A 60 -6.37 17.04 13.84
N LYS A 61 -6.54 15.98 14.65
CA LYS A 61 -7.52 15.89 15.73
C LYS A 61 -6.87 15.22 16.95
N PRO A 62 -7.32 15.48 18.19
CA PRO A 62 -6.70 14.93 19.40
C PRO A 62 -6.52 13.41 19.38
N GLU A 63 -7.49 12.67 18.83
CA GLU A 63 -7.52 11.21 18.76
C GLU A 63 -6.64 10.60 17.66
N MET A 64 -6.19 11.39 16.69
CA MET A 64 -5.34 10.91 15.59
C MET A 64 -3.88 10.81 16.02
N ARG A 65 -3.06 10.03 15.30
CA ARG A 65 -1.60 10.04 15.48
C ARG A 65 -1.03 11.42 15.16
N SER A 66 0.01 11.84 15.90
CA SER A 66 0.79 13.02 15.51
C SER A 66 1.59 12.76 14.23
N PHE A 67 2.10 13.82 13.60
CA PHE A 67 3.00 13.68 12.45
C PHE A 67 4.17 12.72 12.73
N ARG A 68 4.90 12.92 13.83
CA ARG A 68 5.99 12.02 14.25
C ARG A 68 5.53 10.57 14.46
N GLU A 69 4.38 10.37 15.11
CA GLU A 69 3.84 9.02 15.34
C GLU A 69 3.52 8.31 14.01
N VAL A 70 3.06 9.04 12.98
CA VAL A 70 2.84 8.47 11.64
C VAL A 70 4.17 8.11 10.96
N ILE A 71 5.19 8.97 11.02
CA ILE A 71 6.50 8.67 10.41
C ILE A 71 7.13 7.44 11.07
N VAL A 72 7.06 7.34 12.40
CA VAL A 72 7.58 6.18 13.14
C VAL A 72 6.77 4.92 12.84
N HIS A 73 5.45 5.04 12.65
CA HIS A 73 4.61 3.92 12.20
C HIS A 73 5.07 3.37 10.84
N VAL A 74 5.36 4.25 9.88
CA VAL A 74 5.87 3.83 8.56
C VAL A 74 7.23 3.13 8.69
N ALA A 75 8.16 3.70 9.47
CA ALA A 75 9.46 3.10 9.73
C ALA A 75 9.34 1.70 10.38
N SER A 76 8.39 1.53 11.30
CA SER A 76 8.08 0.23 11.93
C SER A 76 7.65 -0.80 10.88
N GLY A 77 6.84 -0.39 9.90
CA GLY A 77 6.45 -1.20 8.75
C GLY A 77 7.64 -1.74 7.96
N VAL A 78 8.62 -0.90 7.68
CA VAL A 78 9.84 -1.28 6.94
C VAL A 78 10.67 -2.29 7.74
N VAL A 79 10.88 -2.03 9.03
CA VAL A 79 11.65 -2.93 9.90
C VAL A 79 11.00 -4.31 9.97
N TYR A 80 9.68 -4.34 10.13
CA TYR A 80 8.89 -5.57 10.12
C TYR A 80 9.05 -6.32 8.79
N ALA A 81 8.80 -5.65 7.65
CA ALA A 81 8.88 -6.26 6.33
C ALA A 81 10.28 -6.77 5.99
N ALA A 82 11.32 -6.01 6.36
CA ALA A 82 12.71 -6.40 6.14
C ALA A 82 13.09 -7.64 6.98
N LYS A 83 12.61 -7.75 8.22
CA LYS A 83 12.82 -8.94 9.06
C LYS A 83 12.10 -10.15 8.49
N ALA A 84 10.85 -9.97 8.04
CA ALA A 84 10.06 -11.04 7.41
C ALA A 84 10.72 -11.54 6.12
N GLY A 85 11.17 -10.63 5.25
CA GLY A 85 11.82 -10.96 3.98
C GLY A 85 13.15 -11.71 4.13
N ARG A 86 13.83 -11.57 5.28
CA ARG A 86 15.03 -12.35 5.63
C ARG A 86 14.72 -13.72 6.24
N GLY A 87 13.45 -14.13 6.28
CA GLY A 87 13.02 -15.42 6.85
C GLY A 87 12.94 -15.44 8.38
N GLY A 88 13.01 -14.28 9.04
CA GLY A 88 12.86 -14.20 10.49
C GLY A 88 11.40 -14.38 10.91
N GLN A 89 11.17 -15.00 12.08
CA GLN A 89 9.86 -14.93 12.73
C GLN A 89 9.59 -13.49 13.15
N VAL A 90 8.48 -12.93 12.67
CA VAL A 90 8.09 -11.54 12.91
C VAL A 90 6.84 -11.47 13.76
N LYS A 91 6.86 -10.57 14.74
CA LYS A 91 5.70 -10.06 15.44
C LYS A 91 5.66 -8.56 15.14
N TRP A 92 4.47 -8.00 14.97
CA TRP A 92 4.34 -6.55 14.91
C TRP A 92 4.77 -5.96 16.26
N ASP A 93 5.84 -5.18 16.24
CA ASP A 93 6.37 -4.44 17.38
C ASP A 93 6.63 -3.03 16.87
N GLU A 94 5.69 -2.14 17.16
CA GLU A 94 5.75 -0.77 16.67
C GLU A 94 6.86 -0.03 17.42
N LEU A 95 7.76 0.61 16.66
CA LEU A 95 8.81 1.45 17.24
C LEU A 95 8.17 2.55 18.10
N ASN A 96 8.78 2.84 19.24
CA ASN A 96 8.25 3.85 20.14
C ASN A 96 8.62 5.24 19.63
N ALA A 97 7.61 6.03 19.26
CA ALA A 97 7.82 7.37 18.70
C ALA A 97 8.53 8.35 19.64
N LYS A 98 8.58 8.07 20.95
CA LYS A 98 9.33 8.87 21.94
C LYS A 98 10.84 8.70 21.83
N ASP A 99 11.30 7.63 21.18
CA ASP A 99 12.72 7.33 21.02
C ASP A 99 13.32 8.07 19.80
N TYR A 100 12.49 8.85 19.10
CA TYR A 100 12.86 9.61 17.90
C TYR A 100 12.54 11.10 18.09
N PRO A 101 13.41 12.00 17.60
CA PRO A 101 13.22 13.45 17.72
C PRO A 101 11.92 13.93 17.04
#